data_AF-U9TK63-F1
#
_entry.id   AF-U9TK63-F1
#
_cell.length_a   1.000
_cell.length_b   1.000
_cell.length_c   1.000
_cell.angle_alpha   90.00
_cell.angle_beta   90.00
_cell.angle_gamma   90.00
#
_symmetry.space_group_name_H-M   'P 1'
#
loop_
_entity.id
_entity.type
_entity.pdbx_description
1 polymer ?
#
loop_
_entity_poly.entity_id
_entity_poly.type
_entity_poly.pdbx_seq_one_letter_code
_entity_poly.pdbx_strand_id
1 'polypeptide(L)'
;DNELIRNLNEKVVLRYLHNSRDIKEIINKVESYLNNKLLSLILHKSYGLSRNPVTNDYILIFSNNYLDYYCEKCGNKYEKNTDDKQCIPCQVNHLKNNWTSGNEIIDNFIQEKQSVCNENDAVFEWISYNEFIDIEEIEDKCLTTAIWKEGPLHYDKDENKLIRKSNKRVVLKYLHNSQYTKEIINKVESYLKDFQVYGLPQNPYQNYGLSQHLLQDYNSHQSYGLSQNPVTNDCILIYSDNYLNYYCEKCGNKYRKNIDSNKQCLPCQVNHLKNNWTSGNEIIDNFIQEKQSEYNKNYMIPYNMFVEEKQSKYNENNTVFEWISYSEFIDIKELGNKCLTTAMWKEGPLHYDKDESELIRKSNKRVVLRYLHNSQDTREIINKVESYTQAYMFGIDFQNPYQDYGLSQNPDTNNYILVFNNNYLDYYCEKCGNKYRKDTDDKCIPCHINHLDWTSGNEAIDNFIQEKQSKYNENNVVFEWISYSEFIDIKEIEDKCLITAIVKESPLHYDKDENKFIKKSNEKVVLRYLHNSQDTKEIINKVESYSQVYRHQCYGLSQNPDTNDYILIFSNHYLDYYCEKCGNEYRKNTDGKQCITCQKSNQNAMKMIQYLNGYHIVSLLILKK
;
A
#
# COMPACT_ATOMS: atom_id res chain seq x y z
N ASP A 1 -58.25 9.88 12.69
CA ASP A 1 -57.83 11.22 13.16
C ASP A 1 -56.47 11.12 13.84
N ASN A 2 -55.40 11.37 13.08
CA ASN A 2 -54.06 11.63 13.62
C ASN A 2 -53.57 12.89 12.94
N GLU A 3 -54.21 14.03 13.21
CA GLU A 3 -53.66 15.32 12.81
C GLU A 3 -52.39 15.57 13.64
N LEU A 4 -51.28 15.85 12.95
CA LEU A 4 -50.05 16.25 13.59
C LEU A 4 -50.25 17.66 14.17
N ILE A 5 -50.51 17.73 15.47
CA ILE A 5 -50.66 19.00 16.20
C ILE A 5 -49.26 19.60 16.41
N ARG A 6 -49.05 20.84 15.94
CA ARG A 6 -47.85 21.62 16.29
C ARG A 6 -48.01 22.24 17.67
N ASN A 7 -47.08 21.96 18.58
CA ASN A 7 -46.95 22.72 19.81
C ASN A 7 -46.49 24.15 19.48
N LEU A 8 -47.36 25.12 19.70
CA LEU A 8 -47.04 26.54 19.51
C LEU A 8 -46.28 27.05 20.75
N ASN A 9 -45.27 27.91 20.52
CA ASN A 9 -44.47 28.60 21.55
C ASN A 9 -43.51 27.75 22.39
N GLU A 10 -43.02 26.63 21.85
CA GLU A 10 -41.99 25.82 22.52
C GLU A 10 -40.62 26.53 22.49
N LYS A 11 -39.91 26.59 23.63
CA LYS A 11 -38.52 27.10 23.68
C LYS A 11 -37.59 26.12 22.98
N VAL A 12 -36.78 26.64 22.05
CA VAL A 12 -35.82 25.87 21.27
C VAL A 12 -34.43 26.48 21.35
N VAL A 13 -33.41 25.64 21.17
CA VAL A 13 -32.01 26.04 21.11
C VAL A 13 -31.58 26.09 19.66
N LEU A 14 -30.96 27.20 19.25
CA LEU A 14 -30.49 27.43 17.90
C LEU A 14 -28.97 27.31 17.88
N ARG A 15 -28.43 26.31 17.19
CA ARG A 15 -26.99 26.13 17.00
C ARG A 15 -26.60 26.53 15.58
N TYR A 16 -25.83 27.62 15.47
CA TYR A 16 -25.30 28.09 14.19
C TYR A 16 -24.11 27.25 13.73
N LEU A 17 -24.10 26.88 12.45
CA LEU A 17 -23.01 26.18 11.79
C LEU A 17 -22.14 27.18 11.02
N HIS A 18 -21.45 28.06 11.75
CA HIS A 18 -20.60 29.09 11.16
C HIS A 18 -19.44 28.50 10.34
N ASN A 19 -19.01 29.23 9.31
CA ASN A 19 -17.83 28.97 8.46
C ASN A 19 -17.86 27.76 7.52
N SER A 20 -18.94 26.96 7.45
CA SER A 20 -19.04 25.91 6.43
C SER A 20 -19.71 26.41 5.15
N ARG A 21 -18.93 26.56 4.07
CA ARG A 21 -19.45 26.81 2.72
C ARG A 21 -19.63 25.52 1.90
N ASP A 22 -19.05 24.40 2.36
CA ASP A 22 -19.17 23.09 1.72
C ASP A 22 -20.34 22.29 2.34
N ILE A 23 -21.27 21.87 1.50
CA ILE A 23 -22.42 21.02 1.85
C ILE A 23 -21.96 19.70 2.48
N LYS A 24 -20.84 19.11 2.05
CA LYS A 24 -20.34 17.86 2.63
C LYS A 24 -19.87 18.04 4.07
N GLU A 25 -19.22 19.17 4.36
CA GLU A 25 -18.78 19.50 5.71
C GLU A 25 -19.98 19.73 6.64
N ILE A 26 -21.03 20.40 6.13
CA ILE A 26 -22.30 20.58 6.86
C ILE A 26 -22.94 19.23 7.14
N ILE A 27 -23.03 18.34 6.15
CA ILE A 27 -23.60 16.99 6.32
C ILE A 27 -22.81 16.20 7.37
N ASN A 28 -21.48 16.19 7.30
CA ASN A 28 -20.65 15.49 8.29
C ASN A 28 -20.81 16.06 9.70
N LYS A 29 -20.90 17.39 9.85
CA LYS A 29 -21.17 18.04 11.14
C LYS A 29 -22.55 17.64 11.66
N VAL A 30 -23.59 17.73 10.83
CA VAL A 30 -24.96 17.32 11.16
C VAL A 30 -25.00 15.85 11.57
N GLU A 31 -24.37 14.97 10.80
CA GLU A 31 -24.26 13.55 11.10
C GLU A 31 -23.51 13.30 12.40
N SER A 32 -22.43 14.02 12.71
CA SER A 32 -21.72 13.88 13.98
C SER A 32 -22.60 14.21 15.20
N TYR A 33 -23.52 15.17 15.08
CA TYR A 33 -24.47 15.51 16.13
C TYR A 33 -25.62 14.49 16.24
N LEU A 34 -25.97 13.81 15.14
CA LEU A 34 -27.10 12.88 15.08
C LEU A 34 -26.71 11.40 15.27
N ASN A 35 -25.47 11.01 14.94
CA ASN A 35 -24.99 9.61 14.87
C ASN A 35 -24.77 8.92 16.22
N ASN A 36 -25.01 9.60 17.35
CA ASN A 36 -25.05 8.93 18.65
C ASN A 36 -26.42 8.24 18.85
N LYS A 37 -26.69 7.27 17.97
CA LYS A 37 -28.02 6.78 17.56
C LYS A 37 -28.87 6.17 18.68
N LEU A 38 -28.29 5.84 19.83
CA LEU A 38 -29.03 5.32 20.98
C LEU A 38 -29.30 6.37 22.08
N LEU A 39 -28.47 7.41 22.17
CA LEU A 39 -28.58 8.49 23.18
C LEU A 39 -29.30 9.74 22.63
N SER A 40 -29.17 10.05 21.34
CA SER A 40 -29.82 11.23 20.71
C SER A 40 -31.34 11.12 20.66
N LEU A 41 -31.87 9.89 20.51
CA LEU A 41 -33.31 9.61 20.55
C LEU A 41 -33.94 9.79 21.94
N ILE A 42 -33.13 9.77 23.01
CA ILE A 42 -33.62 9.79 24.41
C ILE A 42 -33.30 11.11 25.13
N LEU A 43 -32.20 11.81 24.79
CA LEU A 43 -31.69 12.93 25.62
C LEU A 43 -31.83 14.35 25.04
N HIS A 44 -31.93 14.55 23.73
CA HIS A 44 -32.13 15.88 23.12
C HIS A 44 -32.75 15.78 21.73
N LYS A 45 -34.04 16.15 21.62
CA LYS A 45 -34.81 16.04 20.39
C LYS A 45 -34.40 17.15 19.41
N SER A 46 -33.88 16.78 18.24
CA SER A 46 -33.66 17.75 17.16
C SER A 46 -34.97 18.04 16.44
N TYR A 47 -35.30 19.32 16.25
CA TYR A 47 -36.51 19.78 15.58
C TYR A 47 -36.32 20.11 14.09
N GLY A 48 -35.07 20.23 13.63
CA GLY A 48 -34.76 20.35 12.20
C GLY A 48 -33.61 21.30 11.89
N LEU A 49 -33.49 21.63 10.61
CA LEU A 49 -32.51 22.56 10.05
C LEU A 49 -33.23 23.80 9.50
N SER A 50 -32.66 24.97 9.75
CA SER A 50 -33.07 26.24 9.16
C SER A 50 -31.84 26.94 8.56
N ARG A 51 -32.06 28.04 7.85
CA ARG A 51 -31.01 28.85 7.25
C ARG A 51 -31.28 30.32 7.52
N ASN A 52 -30.29 31.03 8.05
CA ASN A 52 -30.38 32.47 8.24
C ASN A 52 -30.34 33.16 6.86
N PRO A 53 -31.39 33.92 6.47
CA PRO A 53 -31.43 34.57 5.16
C PRO A 53 -30.42 35.72 5.01
N VAL A 54 -29.89 36.25 6.13
CA VAL A 54 -28.93 37.35 6.15
C VAL A 54 -27.50 36.84 6.12
N THR A 55 -27.13 35.90 7.00
CA THR A 55 -25.75 35.40 7.09
C THR A 55 -25.50 34.18 6.19
N ASN A 56 -26.55 33.58 5.61
CA ASN A 56 -26.53 32.28 4.92
C ASN A 56 -26.10 31.09 5.78
N ASP A 57 -25.90 31.27 7.09
CA ASP A 57 -25.53 30.18 7.99
C ASP A 57 -26.68 29.19 8.16
N TYR A 58 -26.32 27.90 8.19
CA TYR A 58 -27.26 26.84 8.58
C TYR A 58 -27.41 26.81 10.10
N ILE A 59 -28.63 26.59 10.57
CA ILE A 59 -29.01 26.58 11.98
C ILE A 59 -29.63 25.22 12.28
N LEU A 60 -29.07 24.48 13.23
CA LEU A 60 -29.69 23.30 13.82
C LEU A 60 -30.59 23.71 14.98
N ILE A 61 -31.80 23.16 15.01
CA ILE A 61 -32.81 23.46 16.03
C ILE A 61 -32.92 22.24 16.96
N PHE A 62 -32.72 22.46 18.26
CA PHE A 62 -32.86 21.43 19.30
C PHE A 62 -33.91 21.82 20.34
N SER A 63 -34.46 20.82 21.03
CA SER A 63 -35.27 21.03 22.24
C SER A 63 -34.43 21.62 23.39
N ASN A 64 -35.09 22.28 24.33
CA ASN A 64 -34.41 23.01 25.41
C ASN A 64 -33.52 22.13 26.32
N ASN A 65 -33.83 20.84 26.47
CA ASN A 65 -33.01 19.86 27.19
C ASN A 65 -31.61 19.65 26.57
N TYR A 66 -31.37 20.17 25.37
CA TYR A 66 -30.04 20.25 24.78
C TYR A 66 -29.05 20.97 25.71
N LEU A 67 -29.47 22.02 26.42
CA LEU A 67 -28.62 22.79 27.32
C LEU A 67 -28.32 22.09 28.66
N ASP A 68 -28.87 20.89 28.88
CA ASP A 68 -28.52 20.06 30.03
C ASP A 68 -27.30 19.19 29.71
N TYR A 69 -27.05 18.92 28.43
CA TYR A 69 -25.94 18.09 27.96
C TYR A 69 -24.89 18.86 27.16
N TYR A 70 -25.18 20.08 26.74
CA TYR A 70 -24.29 20.89 25.90
C TYR A 70 -24.18 22.32 26.40
N CYS A 71 -22.97 22.87 26.24
CA CYS A 71 -22.62 24.22 26.67
C CYS A 71 -23.30 25.28 25.79
N GLU A 72 -24.02 26.23 26.38
CA GLU A 72 -24.71 27.30 25.65
C GLU A 72 -23.74 28.18 24.85
N LYS A 73 -22.53 28.40 25.39
CA LYS A 73 -21.52 29.29 24.80
C LYS A 73 -20.78 28.68 23.61
N CYS A 74 -20.37 27.41 23.70
CA CYS A 74 -19.54 26.77 22.67
C CYS A 74 -20.15 25.51 22.02
N GLY A 75 -21.27 25.01 22.54
CA GLY A 75 -21.94 23.82 22.03
C GLY A 75 -21.22 22.50 22.29
N ASN A 76 -20.17 22.48 23.12
CA ASN A 76 -19.50 21.23 23.49
C ASN A 76 -20.32 20.44 24.51
N LYS A 77 -20.25 19.12 24.42
CA LYS A 77 -20.97 18.20 25.31
C LYS A 77 -20.35 18.24 26.71
N TYR A 78 -21.17 18.25 27.75
CA TYR A 78 -20.73 18.01 29.13
C TYR A 78 -20.44 16.52 29.34
N GLU A 79 -19.35 16.20 30.04
CA GLU A 79 -18.98 14.81 30.33
C GLU A 79 -19.79 14.24 31.51
N LYS A 80 -20.34 15.09 32.38
CA LYS A 80 -21.26 14.74 33.47
C LYS A 80 -22.39 15.77 33.58
N ASN A 81 -23.57 15.32 34.02
CA ASN A 81 -24.66 16.21 34.45
C ASN A 81 -24.31 16.77 35.84
N THR A 82 -23.52 17.84 35.88
CA THR A 82 -23.28 18.62 37.10
C THR A 82 -24.10 19.90 37.05
N ASP A 83 -24.63 20.34 38.19
CA ASP A 83 -25.41 21.58 38.29
C ASP A 83 -24.59 22.83 37.90
N ASP A 84 -23.26 22.73 37.99
CA ASP A 84 -22.32 23.73 37.48
C ASP A 84 -22.11 23.55 35.97
N LYS A 85 -22.95 24.23 35.16
CA LYS A 85 -22.92 24.29 33.69
C LYS A 85 -21.70 25.04 33.13
N GLN A 86 -20.49 24.66 33.53
CA GLN A 86 -19.24 25.24 33.01
C GLN A 86 -18.50 24.23 32.14
N CYS A 87 -18.35 24.52 30.85
CA CYS A 87 -17.60 23.65 29.95
C CYS A 87 -16.11 24.04 29.92
N ILE A 88 -15.21 23.03 29.96
CA ILE A 88 -13.75 23.21 30.00
C ILE A 88 -13.25 24.13 28.88
N PRO A 89 -13.66 23.98 27.60
CA PRO A 89 -13.21 24.88 26.54
C PRO A 89 -13.63 26.34 26.75
N CYS A 90 -14.76 26.60 27.43
CA CYS A 90 -15.12 27.97 27.80
C CYS A 90 -14.28 28.51 28.94
N GLN A 91 -13.93 27.69 29.94
CA GLN A 91 -13.00 28.09 31.00
C GLN A 91 -11.62 28.43 30.41
N VAL A 92 -11.10 27.59 29.51
CA VAL A 92 -9.84 27.82 28.78
C VAL A 92 -9.91 29.12 27.96
N ASN A 93 -11.01 29.34 27.23
CA ASN A 93 -11.21 30.57 26.46
C ASN A 93 -11.19 31.84 27.32
N HIS A 94 -11.61 31.78 28.59
CA HIS A 94 -11.54 32.91 29.51
C HIS A 94 -10.11 33.22 29.99
N LEU A 95 -9.17 32.28 29.88
CA LEU A 95 -7.76 32.42 30.27
C LEU A 95 -6.85 32.94 29.13
N LYS A 96 -7.42 33.20 27.94
CA LYS A 96 -6.75 33.48 26.66
C LYS A 96 -5.69 34.58 26.63
N ASN A 97 -5.69 35.52 27.56
CA ASN A 97 -4.97 36.78 27.39
C ASN A 97 -3.43 36.66 27.41
N ASN A 98 -2.86 35.48 27.71
CA ASN A 98 -1.41 35.29 27.89
C ASN A 98 -0.76 34.19 27.02
N TRP A 99 -1.48 33.57 26.05
CA TRP A 99 -0.99 32.38 25.30
C TRP A 99 -0.85 32.59 23.80
N THR A 100 -0.49 33.79 23.34
CA THR A 100 -0.26 34.03 21.92
C THR A 100 1.20 33.84 21.55
N SER A 101 1.44 33.14 20.45
CA SER A 101 2.77 32.99 19.84
C SER A 101 3.20 34.22 19.05
N GLY A 102 2.24 35.10 18.72
CA GLY A 102 2.43 36.19 17.76
C GLY A 102 2.36 35.72 16.30
N ASN A 103 2.10 34.44 16.06
CA ASN A 103 1.87 33.85 14.74
C ASN A 103 0.42 33.37 14.62
N GLU A 104 -0.34 34.00 13.73
CA GLU A 104 -1.78 33.73 13.53
C GLU A 104 -2.06 32.25 13.18
N ILE A 105 -1.19 31.60 12.41
CA ILE A 105 -1.37 30.20 12.00
C ILE A 105 -1.26 29.27 13.23
N ILE A 106 -0.27 29.49 14.09
CA ILE A 106 -0.07 28.70 15.31
C ILE A 106 -1.19 28.98 16.30
N ASP A 107 -1.53 30.26 16.49
CA ASP A 107 -2.55 30.68 17.43
C ASP A 107 -3.91 30.09 17.04
N ASN A 108 -4.22 30.03 15.74
CA ASN A 108 -5.41 29.35 15.23
C ASN A 108 -5.36 27.83 15.48
N PHE A 109 -4.23 27.18 15.21
CA PHE A 109 -4.07 25.74 15.46
C PHE A 109 -4.23 25.37 16.95
N ILE A 110 -3.63 26.15 17.85
CA ILE A 110 -3.75 25.96 19.29
C ILE A 110 -5.21 26.14 19.73
N GLN A 111 -5.90 27.16 19.21
CA GLN A 111 -7.32 27.39 19.49
C GLN A 111 -8.21 26.22 19.02
N GLU A 112 -7.93 25.64 17.85
CA GLU A 112 -8.62 24.45 17.38
C GLU A 112 -8.45 23.29 18.37
N LYS A 113 -7.24 23.05 18.88
CA LYS A 113 -7.00 22.00 19.89
C LYS A 113 -7.68 22.29 21.23
N GLN A 114 -7.64 23.53 21.69
CA GLN A 114 -8.32 23.95 22.93
C GLN A 114 -9.84 23.81 22.85
N SER A 115 -10.43 23.99 21.66
CA SER A 115 -11.88 23.88 21.45
C SER A 115 -12.44 22.49 21.68
N VAL A 116 -11.60 21.46 21.64
CA VAL A 116 -11.97 20.04 21.79
C VAL A 116 -11.39 19.37 23.06
N CYS A 117 -10.84 20.16 23.99
CA CYS A 117 -10.26 19.65 25.25
C CYS A 117 -11.31 19.03 26.18
N ASN A 118 -10.94 17.94 26.87
CA ASN A 118 -11.79 17.20 27.82
C ASN A 118 -11.24 17.23 29.27
N GLU A 119 -11.94 16.63 30.23
CA GLU A 119 -11.57 16.65 31.66
C GLU A 119 -10.33 15.82 32.03
N ASN A 120 -9.88 14.95 31.13
CA ASN A 120 -8.75 14.06 31.37
C ASN A 120 -7.47 14.55 30.65
N ASP A 121 -7.60 15.54 29.77
CA ASP A 121 -6.50 16.08 28.99
C ASP A 121 -5.95 17.38 29.58
N ALA A 122 -4.63 17.51 29.53
CA ALA A 122 -3.97 18.79 29.71
C ALA A 122 -4.32 19.69 28.53
N VAL A 123 -4.51 20.97 28.82
CA VAL A 123 -4.80 21.98 27.82
C VAL A 123 -3.60 22.10 26.89
N PHE A 124 -3.86 22.11 25.57
CA PHE A 124 -2.82 22.34 24.57
C PHE A 124 -2.53 23.84 24.51
N GLU A 125 -1.27 24.24 24.73
CA GLU A 125 -0.90 25.65 24.96
C GLU A 125 0.28 26.11 24.09
N TRP A 126 0.43 27.43 23.94
CA TRP A 126 1.69 28.01 23.53
C TRP A 126 2.56 28.21 24.76
N ILE A 127 3.80 27.72 24.72
CA ILE A 127 4.72 27.77 25.85
C ILE A 127 5.92 28.62 25.44
N SER A 128 6.13 29.74 26.13
CA SER A 128 7.34 30.55 25.93
C SER A 128 8.58 29.72 26.26
N TYR A 129 9.60 29.79 25.40
CA TYR A 129 10.81 28.98 25.58
C TYR A 129 11.52 29.25 26.93
N ASN A 130 11.38 30.46 27.47
CA ASN A 130 11.96 30.86 28.76
C ASN A 130 11.30 30.19 29.97
N GLU A 131 10.19 29.48 29.77
CA GLU A 131 9.52 28.65 30.77
C GLU A 131 10.22 27.31 31.00
N PHE A 132 11.14 26.93 30.12
CA PHE A 132 11.95 25.73 30.27
C PHE A 132 13.26 26.04 30.99
N ILE A 133 13.56 25.28 32.04
CA ILE A 133 14.85 25.26 32.74
C ILE A 133 15.41 23.84 32.74
N ASP A 134 16.69 23.71 33.09
CA ASP A 134 17.41 22.45 33.13
C ASP A 134 17.24 21.67 31.81
N ILE A 135 17.44 22.37 30.69
CA ILE A 135 17.36 21.78 29.35
C ILE A 135 18.59 20.89 29.17
N GLU A 136 18.38 19.58 29.16
CA GLU A 136 19.42 18.57 28.95
C GLU A 136 19.55 18.27 27.46
N GLU A 137 20.24 19.14 26.72
CA GLU A 137 20.64 18.88 25.33
C GLU A 137 21.88 17.97 25.34
N ILE A 138 21.78 16.81 24.69
CA ILE A 138 22.89 15.86 24.55
C ILE A 138 23.19 15.74 23.05
N GLU A 139 24.45 15.92 22.68
CA GLU A 139 24.94 16.06 21.28
C GLU A 139 24.54 14.92 20.31
N ASP A 140 23.93 13.82 20.78
CA ASP A 140 23.56 12.64 20.00
C ASP A 140 22.07 12.20 20.15
N LYS A 141 21.18 13.04 20.69
CA LYS A 141 19.77 12.68 20.95
C LYS A 141 18.75 13.46 20.11
N CYS A 142 17.79 12.74 19.52
CA CYS A 142 16.63 13.30 18.79
C CYS A 142 15.58 13.95 19.72
N LEU A 143 15.55 13.59 21.00
CA LEU A 143 14.63 14.14 22.01
C LEU A 143 15.42 14.80 23.15
N THR A 144 15.02 16.00 23.51
CA THR A 144 15.59 16.78 24.63
C THR A 144 14.64 16.75 25.82
N THR A 145 15.14 16.76 27.06
CA THR A 145 14.29 16.91 28.25
C THR A 145 14.50 18.25 28.93
N ALA A 146 13.44 18.78 29.54
CA ALA A 146 13.49 20.02 30.32
C ALA A 146 12.49 19.99 31.48
N ILE A 147 12.62 20.93 32.40
CA ILE A 147 11.61 21.23 33.44
C ILE A 147 10.82 22.45 33.00
N TRP A 148 9.50 22.29 32.87
CA TRP A 148 8.57 23.40 32.63
C TRP A 148 8.15 24.02 33.98
N LYS A 149 8.53 25.28 34.22
CA LYS A 149 8.31 26.02 35.48
C LYS A 149 6.84 26.07 35.89
N GLU A 150 5.99 26.61 35.03
CA GLU A 150 4.56 26.73 35.31
C GLU A 150 3.83 25.38 35.19
N GLY A 151 4.32 24.51 34.31
CA GLY A 151 3.75 23.19 34.06
C GLY A 151 2.38 23.21 33.37
N PRO A 152 1.84 22.03 33.01
CA PRO A 152 0.62 21.92 32.22
C PRO A 152 -0.62 22.32 33.01
N LEU A 153 -1.53 23.02 32.34
CA LEU A 153 -2.88 23.29 32.85
C LEU A 153 -3.76 22.06 32.64
N HIS A 154 -4.40 21.58 33.69
CA HIS A 154 -5.33 20.44 33.62
C HIS A 154 -6.55 20.70 34.49
N TYR A 155 -7.60 19.93 34.24
CA TYR A 155 -8.83 20.02 34.99
C TYR A 155 -8.73 19.19 36.28
N ASP A 156 -8.95 19.82 37.42
CA ASP A 156 -9.09 19.12 38.69
C ASP A 156 -10.56 18.80 38.95
N LYS A 157 -10.87 17.51 39.12
CA LYS A 157 -12.24 17.03 39.31
C LYS A 157 -12.78 17.32 40.72
N ASP A 158 -11.91 17.42 41.71
CA ASP A 158 -12.29 17.67 43.10
C ASP A 158 -12.52 19.17 43.34
N GLU A 159 -11.71 20.03 42.71
CA GLU A 159 -11.81 21.49 42.80
C GLU A 159 -12.68 22.12 41.69
N ASN A 160 -13.14 21.32 40.72
CA ASN A 160 -13.99 21.71 39.59
C ASN A 160 -13.44 22.92 38.79
N LYS A 161 -12.11 23.03 38.67
CA LYS A 161 -11.42 24.17 38.05
C LYS A 161 -10.10 23.75 37.40
N LEU A 162 -9.59 24.62 36.53
CA LEU A 162 -8.28 24.44 35.91
C LEU A 162 -7.16 24.81 36.90
N ILE A 163 -6.22 23.89 37.10
CA ILE A 163 -5.04 24.07 37.96
C ILE A 163 -3.76 23.75 37.21
N ARG A 164 -2.64 24.33 37.66
CA ARG A 164 -1.29 24.00 37.17
C ARG A 164 -0.52 23.21 38.20
N LYS A 165 0.28 22.27 37.70
CA LYS A 165 1.30 21.61 38.50
C LYS A 165 2.67 22.08 38.03
N SER A 166 3.25 23.01 38.78
CA SER A 166 4.56 23.60 38.50
C SER A 166 5.69 22.57 38.50
N ASN A 167 6.79 22.91 37.84
CA ASN A 167 8.03 22.13 37.75
C ASN A 167 7.82 20.72 37.19
N LYS A 168 7.05 20.63 36.09
CA LYS A 168 6.80 19.35 35.41
C LYS A 168 7.95 19.04 34.46
N ARG A 169 8.52 17.83 34.57
CA ARG A 169 9.46 17.30 33.56
C ARG A 169 8.71 17.04 32.25
N VAL A 170 9.28 17.51 31.15
CA VAL A 170 8.73 17.42 29.80
C VAL A 170 9.79 16.97 28.78
N VAL A 171 9.33 16.46 27.65
CA VAL A 171 10.16 16.14 26.49
C VAL A 171 9.92 17.17 25.40
N LEU A 172 11.00 17.76 24.91
CA LEU A 172 11.07 18.70 23.81
C LEU A 172 11.44 17.93 22.53
N LYS A 173 10.53 17.90 21.56
CA LYS A 173 10.77 17.33 20.23
C LYS A 173 10.95 18.46 19.23
N TYR A 174 12.20 18.68 18.81
CA TYR A 174 12.55 19.67 17.81
C TYR A 174 12.13 19.23 16.41
N LEU A 175 11.52 20.14 15.66
CA LEU A 175 11.21 19.99 14.25
C LEU A 175 12.20 20.89 13.49
N HIS A 176 13.36 20.33 13.13
CA HIS A 176 14.44 21.10 12.50
C HIS A 176 14.08 21.62 11.10
N ASN A 177 14.69 22.75 10.72
CA ASN A 177 14.55 23.42 9.41
C ASN A 177 13.11 23.86 9.09
N SER A 178 12.35 24.21 10.13
CA SER A 178 10.92 24.38 10.02
C SER A 178 10.54 25.86 10.20
N GLN A 179 10.26 26.58 9.11
CA GLN A 179 9.56 27.87 9.19
C GLN A 179 8.07 27.62 9.38
N TYR A 180 7.39 28.26 10.35
CA TYR A 180 5.95 28.05 10.66
C TYR A 180 5.01 28.22 9.45
N THR A 181 4.90 27.15 8.67
CA THR A 181 4.03 27.01 7.51
C THR A 181 2.94 25.98 7.80
N LYS A 182 1.93 25.96 6.94
CA LYS A 182 0.88 24.93 6.96
C LYS A 182 1.42 23.50 6.89
N GLU A 183 2.60 23.30 6.29
CA GLU A 183 3.27 22.00 6.19
C GLU A 183 3.71 21.47 7.56
N ILE A 184 4.24 22.34 8.42
CA ILE A 184 4.61 21.96 9.79
C ILE A 184 3.38 21.63 10.61
N ILE A 185 2.30 22.40 10.47
CA ILE A 185 1.05 22.09 11.17
C ILE A 185 0.53 20.71 10.76
N ASN A 186 0.57 20.36 9.47
CA ASN A 186 0.22 19.01 9.01
C ASN A 186 1.13 17.93 9.62
N LYS A 187 2.42 18.20 9.76
CA LYS A 187 3.39 17.29 10.41
C LYS A 187 3.15 17.15 11.91
N VAL A 188 2.83 18.24 12.60
CA VAL A 188 2.41 18.23 14.00
C VAL A 188 1.11 17.41 14.13
N GLU A 189 0.13 17.64 13.26
CA GLU A 189 -1.10 16.86 13.24
C GLU A 189 -0.88 15.38 13.01
N SER A 190 0.01 14.98 12.10
CA SER A 190 0.30 13.56 11.88
C SER A 190 0.86 12.92 13.13
N TYR A 191 1.78 13.60 13.83
CA TYR A 191 2.26 13.12 15.13
C TYR A 191 1.10 13.01 16.12
N LEU A 192 0.25 14.03 16.26
CA LEU A 192 -0.90 13.96 17.17
C LEU A 192 -1.90 12.84 16.83
N LYS A 193 -2.08 12.52 15.53
CA LYS A 193 -2.98 11.46 15.04
C LYS A 193 -2.44 10.05 15.25
N ASP A 194 -1.13 9.84 15.13
CA ASP A 194 -0.50 8.53 15.40
C ASP A 194 -0.81 8.01 16.81
N PHE A 195 -1.09 8.91 17.76
CA PHE A 195 -1.49 8.59 19.13
C PHE A 195 -2.98 8.29 19.29
N GLN A 196 -3.84 8.75 18.38
CA GLN A 196 -5.28 8.46 18.40
C GLN A 196 -5.60 7.06 17.85
N VAL A 197 -4.77 6.48 16.97
CA VAL A 197 -5.01 5.15 16.35
C VAL A 197 -4.96 4.00 17.38
N TYR A 198 -4.33 4.21 18.53
CA TYR A 198 -4.30 3.24 19.65
C TYR A 198 -5.34 3.53 20.75
N GLY A 199 -6.18 4.55 20.57
CA GLY A 199 -7.41 4.76 21.33
C GLY A 199 -8.61 4.41 20.43
N LEU A 200 -9.57 3.67 20.98
CA LEU A 200 -10.70 3.09 20.24
C LEU A 200 -11.42 4.08 19.28
N PRO A 201 -12.04 3.59 18.18
CA PRO A 201 -12.99 4.39 17.41
C PRO A 201 -14.06 4.92 18.37
N GLN A 202 -14.54 6.14 18.16
CA GLN A 202 -15.60 6.79 18.94
C GLN A 202 -16.83 5.88 19.11
N ASN A 203 -16.81 5.00 20.10
CA ASN A 203 -17.89 4.08 20.42
C ASN A 203 -18.22 4.25 21.92
N PRO A 204 -19.40 4.77 22.27
CA PRO A 204 -19.74 5.17 23.64
C PRO A 204 -20.09 4.01 24.59
N TYR A 205 -19.78 2.77 24.23
CA TYR A 205 -20.05 1.61 25.06
C TYR A 205 -18.77 0.87 25.43
N GLN A 206 -18.15 1.29 26.54
CA GLN A 206 -17.44 0.37 27.43
C GLN A 206 -17.26 1.04 28.80
N ASN A 207 -18.35 1.03 29.57
CA ASN A 207 -18.33 1.29 31.01
C ASN A 207 -18.38 -0.06 31.73
N TYR A 208 -17.28 -0.81 31.68
CA TYR A 208 -17.02 -1.94 32.57
C TYR A 208 -15.51 -2.01 32.82
N GLY A 209 -15.11 -1.60 34.03
CA GLY A 209 -13.83 -1.89 34.67
C GLY A 209 -12.58 -1.88 33.77
N LEU A 210 -12.11 -0.69 33.39
CA LEU A 210 -10.74 -0.57 32.87
C LEU A 210 -9.77 -0.91 34.00
N SER A 211 -8.90 -1.90 33.78
CA SER A 211 -7.81 -2.21 34.71
C SER A 211 -6.88 -0.99 34.83
N GLN A 212 -6.25 -0.80 36.00
CA GLN A 212 -5.28 0.29 36.24
C GLN A 212 -4.15 0.34 35.19
N HIS A 213 -3.87 -0.77 34.51
CA HIS A 213 -2.90 -0.85 33.41
C HIS A 213 -3.31 -0.09 32.14
N LEU A 214 -4.61 0.00 31.80
CA LEU A 214 -5.09 0.73 30.61
C LEU A 214 -5.14 2.26 30.84
N LEU A 215 -5.36 2.69 32.08
CA LEU A 215 -5.30 4.11 32.48
C LEU A 215 -3.86 4.67 32.42
N GLN A 216 -2.84 3.84 32.68
CA GLN A 216 -1.43 4.22 32.49
C GLN A 216 -1.07 4.42 31.01
N ASP A 217 -1.67 3.64 30.11
CA ASP A 217 -1.48 3.81 28.66
C ASP A 217 -2.13 5.10 28.12
N TYR A 218 -3.23 5.58 28.72
CA TYR A 218 -3.90 6.82 28.29
C TYR A 218 -3.09 8.09 28.61
N ASN A 219 -2.46 8.16 29.79
CA ASN A 219 -1.66 9.32 30.24
C ASN A 219 -0.22 9.36 29.69
N SER A 220 0.14 8.42 28.82
CA SER A 220 1.53 8.21 28.41
C SER A 220 1.99 8.99 27.18
N HIS A 221 1.06 9.56 26.41
CA HIS A 221 1.31 10.21 25.12
C HIS A 221 0.79 11.66 25.06
N GLN A 222 0.52 12.25 26.21
CA GLN A 222 -0.06 13.59 26.31
C GLN A 222 0.93 14.65 25.77
N SER A 223 0.50 15.33 24.72
CA SER A 223 1.16 16.53 24.19
C SER A 223 0.63 17.77 24.90
N TYR A 224 1.51 18.60 25.43
CA TYR A 224 1.13 19.80 26.18
C TYR A 224 1.04 21.06 25.34
N GLY A 225 1.72 21.12 24.19
CA GLY A 225 1.71 22.34 23.41
C GLY A 225 2.85 22.49 22.44
N LEU A 226 2.99 23.71 21.95
CA LEU A 226 4.05 24.13 21.04
C LEU A 226 4.92 25.21 21.69
N SER A 227 6.18 25.25 21.29
CA SER A 227 7.12 26.32 21.59
C SER A 227 7.98 26.62 20.36
N GLN A 228 8.81 27.66 20.46
CA GLN A 228 9.81 28.01 19.45
C GLN A 228 11.17 28.15 20.11
N ASN A 229 12.19 27.53 19.53
CA ASN A 229 13.56 27.87 19.92
C ASN A 229 13.91 29.28 19.44
N PRO A 230 14.28 30.22 20.32
CA PRO A 230 14.55 31.61 19.93
C PRO A 230 15.85 31.79 19.12
N VAL A 231 16.73 30.79 19.11
CA VAL A 231 18.02 30.81 18.40
C VAL A 231 17.89 30.15 17.04
N THR A 232 17.38 28.91 16.98
CA THR A 232 17.28 28.16 15.72
C THR A 232 16.00 28.45 14.94
N ASN A 233 15.00 29.08 15.58
CA ASN A 233 13.63 29.23 15.09
C ASN A 233 12.87 27.91 14.89
N ASP A 234 13.42 26.77 15.33
CA ASP A 234 12.78 25.47 15.20
C ASP A 234 11.48 25.41 16.02
N CYS A 235 10.45 24.79 15.44
CA CYS A 235 9.22 24.47 16.14
C CYS A 235 9.48 23.31 17.11
N ILE A 236 9.03 23.44 18.35
CA ILE A 236 9.20 22.43 19.38
C ILE A 236 7.83 21.91 19.80
N LEU A 237 7.63 20.61 19.71
CA LEU A 237 6.45 19.93 20.23
C LEU A 237 6.75 19.40 21.64
N ILE A 238 5.89 19.73 22.58
CA ILE A 238 6.10 19.46 24.01
C ILE A 238 5.26 18.25 24.43
N TYR A 239 5.91 17.25 25.00
CA TYR A 239 5.27 16.04 25.51
C TYR A 239 5.48 15.83 27.01
N SER A 240 4.60 15.04 27.62
CA SER A 240 4.83 14.43 28.92
C SER A 240 6.14 13.63 28.96
N ASP A 241 6.81 13.60 30.11
CA ASP A 241 7.97 12.75 30.37
C ASP A 241 7.69 11.25 30.16
N ASN A 242 6.43 10.83 30.31
CA ASN A 242 5.98 9.49 29.96
C ASN A 242 6.24 9.12 28.49
N TYR A 243 6.44 10.09 27.59
CA TYR A 243 6.80 9.84 26.20
C TYR A 243 8.07 8.98 26.08
N LEU A 244 9.03 9.15 27.00
CA LEU A 244 10.27 8.36 27.04
C LEU A 244 10.08 6.93 27.53
N ASN A 245 8.88 6.55 27.96
CA ASN A 245 8.54 5.16 28.21
C ASN A 245 8.28 4.40 26.91
N TYR A 246 7.91 5.11 25.85
CA TYR A 246 7.46 4.53 24.59
C TYR A 246 8.37 4.93 23.44
N TYR A 247 9.15 6.01 23.56
CA TYR A 247 10.01 6.50 22.50
C TYR A 247 11.44 6.63 23.00
N CYS A 248 12.36 6.30 22.11
CA CYS A 248 13.77 6.33 22.41
C CYS A 248 14.33 7.73 22.31
N GLU A 249 15.05 8.13 23.35
CA GLU A 249 15.69 9.43 23.46
C GLU A 249 16.72 9.70 22.35
N LYS A 250 17.44 8.66 21.92
CA LYS A 250 18.45 8.78 20.85
C LYS A 250 17.81 8.95 19.47
N CYS A 251 16.96 8.00 19.09
CA CYS A 251 16.46 7.86 17.71
C CYS A 251 15.07 8.50 17.48
N GLY A 252 14.33 8.86 18.54
CA GLY A 252 12.95 9.32 18.45
C GLY A 252 11.94 8.24 18.04
N ASN A 253 12.39 7.01 17.79
CA ASN A 253 11.54 5.88 17.39
C ASN A 253 10.92 5.18 18.60
N LYS A 254 9.76 4.56 18.38
CA LYS A 254 9.04 3.83 19.42
C LYS A 254 9.82 2.59 19.89
N TYR A 255 9.90 2.37 21.19
CA TYR A 255 10.39 1.14 21.80
C TYR A 255 9.44 -0.03 21.53
N ARG A 256 10.00 -1.25 21.49
CA ARG A 256 9.22 -2.49 21.55
C ARG A 256 8.64 -2.64 22.97
N LYS A 257 7.32 -2.73 23.13
CA LYS A 257 6.72 -3.12 24.42
C LYS A 257 7.03 -4.60 24.66
N ASN A 258 7.96 -4.91 25.57
CA ASN A 258 7.87 -6.09 26.41
C ASN A 258 7.40 -5.61 27.78
N ILE A 259 6.51 -6.36 28.41
CA ILE A 259 5.85 -5.96 29.67
C ILE A 259 6.84 -5.80 30.84
N ASP A 260 8.12 -6.16 30.67
CA ASP A 260 9.14 -6.04 31.70
C ASP A 260 10.35 -5.18 31.26
N SER A 261 10.44 -3.99 31.87
CA SER A 261 11.59 -3.11 32.19
C SER A 261 12.79 -2.86 31.25
N ASN A 262 13.00 -3.58 30.14
CA ASN A 262 14.14 -3.34 29.23
C ASN A 262 13.71 -2.60 27.95
N LYS A 263 13.75 -1.26 28.00
CA LYS A 263 13.51 -0.39 26.83
C LYS A 263 14.67 -0.50 25.82
N GLN A 264 14.45 -1.16 24.67
CA GLN A 264 15.47 -1.27 23.61
C GLN A 264 15.02 -0.64 22.28
N CYS A 265 15.76 0.35 21.73
CA CYS A 265 15.52 0.91 20.37
C CYS A 265 16.23 0.05 19.34
N LEU A 266 15.49 -0.85 18.68
CA LEU A 266 16.00 -1.67 17.59
C LEU A 266 16.64 -0.84 16.46
N PRO A 267 16.07 0.32 16.03
CA PRO A 267 16.78 1.22 15.12
C PRO A 267 18.13 1.72 15.63
N CYS A 268 18.30 1.99 16.93
CA CYS A 268 19.60 2.35 17.51
C CYS A 268 20.55 1.16 17.50
N GLN A 269 20.08 -0.04 17.83
CA GLN A 269 20.91 -1.25 17.81
C GLN A 269 21.41 -1.55 16.39
N VAL A 270 20.53 -1.48 15.38
CA VAL A 270 20.90 -1.65 13.98
C VAL A 270 21.82 -0.53 13.49
N ASN A 271 21.56 0.73 13.86
CA ASN A 271 22.44 1.84 13.51
C ASN A 271 23.84 1.72 14.14
N HIS A 272 23.97 1.17 15.35
CA HIS A 272 25.28 0.87 15.94
C HIS A 272 26.07 -0.19 15.14
N LEU A 273 25.37 -1.04 14.38
CA LEU A 273 25.98 -2.05 13.52
C LEU A 273 26.33 -1.54 12.10
N LYS A 274 25.88 -0.33 11.72
CA LYS A 274 26.10 0.28 10.38
C LYS A 274 27.57 0.48 10.01
N ASN A 275 28.49 0.55 10.98
CA ASN A 275 29.88 0.95 10.73
C ASN A 275 30.68 -0.02 9.83
N ASN A 276 30.13 -1.19 9.45
CA ASN A 276 30.80 -2.17 8.59
C ASN A 276 29.99 -2.64 7.36
N TRP A 277 28.83 -2.05 7.03
CA TRP A 277 27.86 -2.66 6.07
C TRP A 277 27.40 -1.77 4.90
N THR A 278 28.22 -0.82 4.45
CA THR A 278 27.84 -0.03 3.26
C THR A 278 28.21 -0.81 1.99
N SER A 279 27.29 -0.82 1.03
CA SER A 279 27.57 -1.35 -0.32
C SER A 279 28.50 -0.44 -1.12
N GLY A 280 28.67 0.81 -0.67
CA GLY A 280 29.29 1.87 -1.46
C GLY A 280 28.34 2.49 -2.49
N ASN A 281 27.06 2.07 -2.52
CA ASN A 281 26.01 2.61 -3.37
C ASN A 281 24.85 3.14 -2.49
N GLU A 282 24.66 4.46 -2.49
CA GLU A 282 23.64 5.14 -1.67
C GLU A 282 22.22 4.62 -1.93
N ILE A 283 21.88 4.25 -3.17
CA ILE A 283 20.55 3.77 -3.53
C ILE A 283 20.30 2.39 -2.91
N ILE A 284 21.29 1.49 -2.96
CA ILE A 284 21.21 0.17 -2.33
C ILE A 284 21.16 0.31 -0.81
N ASP A 285 22.01 1.18 -0.25
CA ASP A 285 22.07 1.40 1.20
C ASP A 285 20.75 1.98 1.74
N ASN A 286 20.09 2.85 0.97
CA ASN A 286 18.75 3.35 1.29
C ASN A 286 17.69 2.24 1.21
N PHE A 287 17.72 1.41 0.15
CA PHE A 287 16.79 0.29 0.01
C PHE A 287 16.91 -0.73 1.16
N ILE A 288 18.14 -1.06 1.57
CA ILE A 288 18.38 -1.95 2.72
C ILE A 288 17.80 -1.33 4.00
N GLN A 289 18.00 -0.02 4.22
CA GLN A 289 17.43 0.69 5.36
C GLN A 289 15.90 0.70 5.36
N GLU A 290 15.28 0.82 4.20
CA GLU A 290 13.83 0.69 4.04
C GLU A 290 13.35 -0.71 4.42
N LYS A 291 14.01 -1.76 3.93
CA LYS A 291 13.69 -3.17 4.28
C LYS A 291 13.85 -3.45 5.78
N GLN A 292 14.90 -2.91 6.39
CA GLN A 292 15.10 -2.98 7.85
C GLN A 292 14.01 -2.22 8.61
N SER A 293 13.52 -1.11 8.06
CA SER A 293 12.42 -0.35 8.66
C SER A 293 11.06 -1.05 8.52
N GLU A 294 10.82 -1.77 7.42
CA GLU A 294 9.64 -2.64 7.22
C GLU A 294 9.62 -3.80 8.21
N TYR A 295 10.77 -4.46 8.42
CA TYR A 295 10.95 -5.47 9.47
C TYR A 295 10.49 -4.94 10.84
N ASN A 296 10.80 -3.68 11.16
CA ASN A 296 10.39 -3.04 12.41
C ASN A 296 8.88 -2.76 12.50
N LYS A 297 8.18 -2.58 11.37
CA LYS A 297 6.72 -2.34 11.31
C LYS A 297 5.89 -3.62 11.44
N ASN A 298 6.32 -4.72 10.81
CA ASN A 298 5.55 -5.98 10.78
C ASN A 298 5.43 -6.66 12.16
N TYR A 299 6.34 -6.37 13.10
CA TYR A 299 6.26 -6.79 14.50
C TYR A 299 5.38 -5.89 15.39
N MET A 300 4.71 -4.88 14.83
CA MET A 300 3.75 -4.03 15.55
C MET A 300 2.30 -4.58 15.55
N ILE A 301 2.03 -5.74 14.93
CA ILE A 301 0.71 -6.38 15.00
C ILE A 301 0.56 -7.09 16.36
N PRO A 302 -0.45 -6.75 17.18
CA PRO A 302 -0.66 -7.39 18.48
C PRO A 302 -0.88 -8.90 18.36
N TYR A 303 -0.37 -9.62 19.36
CA TYR A 303 -0.49 -11.07 19.61
C TYR A 303 -1.93 -11.65 19.56
N ASN A 304 -2.96 -10.81 19.43
CA ASN A 304 -4.35 -11.22 19.63
C ASN A 304 -5.15 -11.46 18.33
N MET A 305 -4.52 -11.56 17.15
CA MET A 305 -5.25 -11.83 15.90
C MET A 305 -4.94 -13.17 15.20
N PHE A 306 -4.08 -14.03 15.74
CA PHE A 306 -3.82 -15.34 15.12
C PHE A 306 -3.67 -16.47 16.16
N VAL A 307 -4.51 -17.49 15.98
CA VAL A 307 -4.70 -18.70 16.79
C VAL A 307 -3.38 -19.39 17.19
N GLU A 308 -3.31 -19.82 18.45
CA GLU A 308 -2.12 -20.31 19.17
C GLU A 308 -1.49 -21.63 18.67
N GLU A 309 -2.07 -22.36 17.71
CA GLU A 309 -1.63 -23.76 17.49
C GLU A 309 -0.68 -24.02 16.32
N LYS A 310 -0.15 -23.00 15.62
CA LYS A 310 0.83 -23.22 14.53
C LYS A 310 2.13 -22.42 14.61
N GLN A 311 2.47 -21.85 15.77
CA GLN A 311 3.63 -20.96 15.89
C GLN A 311 4.99 -21.67 16.08
N SER A 312 5.02 -22.97 16.40
CA SER A 312 6.28 -23.68 16.70
C SER A 312 7.17 -23.99 15.48
N LYS A 313 6.65 -23.87 14.25
CA LYS A 313 7.42 -24.13 13.01
C LYS A 313 7.94 -22.86 12.31
N TYR A 314 7.60 -21.66 12.81
CA TYR A 314 7.87 -20.37 12.14
C TYR A 314 8.79 -19.42 12.92
N ASN A 315 9.55 -19.95 13.88
CA ASN A 315 10.46 -19.17 14.72
C ASN A 315 11.74 -18.65 14.01
N GLU A 316 11.88 -18.81 12.69
CA GLU A 316 13.01 -18.25 11.93
C GLU A 316 12.70 -16.88 11.27
N ASN A 317 11.49 -16.33 11.36
CA ASN A 317 11.08 -15.08 10.67
C ASN A 317 11.67 -13.77 11.26
N ASN A 318 12.82 -13.83 11.94
CA ASN A 318 13.45 -12.74 12.72
C ASN A 318 14.79 -12.22 12.17
N THR A 319 15.18 -12.59 10.95
CA THR A 319 16.46 -12.18 10.35
C THR A 319 16.35 -10.79 9.74
N VAL A 320 17.36 -9.97 10.00
CA VAL A 320 17.53 -8.62 9.48
C VAL A 320 18.05 -8.70 8.05
N PHE A 321 17.39 -8.01 7.12
CA PHE A 321 17.88 -7.85 5.75
C PHE A 321 19.10 -6.92 5.75
N GLU A 322 20.25 -7.37 5.25
CA GLU A 322 21.51 -6.62 5.34
C GLU A 322 22.36 -6.64 4.07
N TRP A 323 23.40 -5.81 4.04
CA TRP A 323 24.47 -5.93 3.04
C TRP A 323 25.48 -6.97 3.51
N ILE A 324 25.86 -7.88 2.61
CA ILE A 324 26.77 -8.98 2.90
C ILE A 324 27.99 -8.84 1.98
N SER A 325 29.17 -8.64 2.57
CA SER A 325 30.42 -8.62 1.79
C SER A 325 30.61 -9.97 1.10
N TYR A 326 30.95 -9.96 -0.19
CA TYR A 326 31.14 -11.19 -0.96
C TYR A 326 32.24 -12.10 -0.38
N SER A 327 33.24 -11.51 0.31
CA SER A 327 34.31 -12.24 1.01
C SER A 327 33.81 -13.15 2.15
N GLU A 328 32.57 -12.97 2.58
CA GLU A 328 31.92 -13.77 3.61
C GLU A 328 31.41 -15.12 3.10
N PHE A 329 31.36 -15.31 1.78
CA PHE A 329 30.94 -16.57 1.17
C PHE A 329 32.15 -17.48 0.89
N ILE A 330 32.08 -18.70 1.41
CA ILE A 330 33.04 -19.79 1.13
C ILE A 330 32.30 -21.01 0.62
N ASP A 331 33.05 -21.99 0.10
CA ASP A 331 32.50 -23.22 -0.48
C ASP A 331 31.42 -22.97 -1.54
N ILE A 332 31.67 -21.97 -2.39
CA ILE A 332 30.75 -21.53 -3.45
C ILE A 332 30.62 -22.65 -4.51
N LYS A 333 29.38 -23.12 -4.74
CA LYS A 333 29.05 -24.20 -5.69
C LYS A 333 27.91 -23.77 -6.61
N GLU A 334 28.20 -23.70 -7.90
CA GLU A 334 27.21 -23.39 -8.94
C GLU A 334 26.13 -24.48 -9.03
N LEU A 335 24.89 -24.08 -9.26
CA LEU A 335 23.76 -24.97 -9.50
C LEU A 335 23.23 -24.79 -10.93
N GLY A 336 22.94 -25.91 -11.60
CA GLY A 336 22.18 -25.91 -12.86
C GLY A 336 22.76 -25.02 -13.96
N ASN A 337 21.92 -24.15 -14.53
CA ASN A 337 22.23 -23.27 -15.66
C ASN A 337 22.92 -21.94 -15.27
N LYS A 338 23.60 -21.88 -14.12
CA LYS A 338 24.30 -20.70 -13.55
C LYS A 338 23.42 -19.61 -12.95
N CYS A 339 22.10 -19.77 -12.86
CA CYS A 339 21.23 -18.77 -12.22
C CYS A 339 21.29 -18.77 -10.68
N LEU A 340 21.60 -19.92 -10.08
CA LEU A 340 21.68 -20.10 -8.63
C LEU A 340 23.03 -20.70 -8.24
N THR A 341 23.47 -20.39 -7.04
CA THR A 341 24.70 -20.91 -6.44
C THR A 341 24.45 -21.14 -4.96
N THR A 342 25.13 -22.11 -4.34
CA THR A 342 25.11 -22.28 -2.88
C THR A 342 26.45 -21.89 -2.30
N ALA A 343 26.45 -21.36 -1.08
CA ALA A 343 27.66 -21.02 -0.36
C ALA A 343 27.46 -21.22 1.15
N MET A 344 28.54 -21.25 1.92
CA MET A 344 28.49 -21.00 3.37
C MET A 344 28.80 -19.53 3.65
N TRP A 345 27.93 -18.90 4.43
CA TRP A 345 28.15 -17.57 4.98
C TRP A 345 28.81 -17.68 6.35
N LYS A 346 30.06 -17.19 6.47
CA LYS A 346 30.89 -17.29 7.69
C LYS A 346 30.22 -16.66 8.91
N GLU A 347 29.94 -15.37 8.86
CA GLU A 347 29.27 -14.65 9.96
C GLU A 347 27.81 -15.07 10.12
N GLY A 348 27.16 -15.44 9.01
CA GLY A 348 25.78 -15.90 9.00
C GLY A 348 24.76 -14.80 9.33
N PRO A 349 23.46 -15.12 9.23
CA PRO A 349 22.39 -14.13 9.36
C PRO A 349 22.27 -13.55 10.77
N LEU A 350 22.07 -12.24 10.83
CA LEU A 350 21.70 -11.54 12.05
C LEU A 350 20.19 -11.69 12.30
N HIS A 351 19.81 -12.31 13.41
CA HIS A 351 18.41 -12.49 13.75
C HIS A 351 18.14 -12.17 15.20
N TYR A 352 16.89 -11.78 15.49
CA TYR A 352 16.46 -11.51 16.84
C TYR A 352 16.17 -12.81 17.60
N ASP A 353 16.93 -13.03 18.66
CA ASP A 353 16.67 -14.08 19.63
C ASP A 353 15.64 -13.60 20.65
N LYS A 354 14.57 -14.38 20.82
CA LYS A 354 13.48 -14.01 21.74
C LYS A 354 13.86 -14.25 23.19
N ASP A 355 14.68 -15.26 23.46
CA ASP A 355 15.04 -15.68 24.81
C ASP A 355 16.10 -14.73 25.36
N GLU A 356 17.11 -14.40 24.55
CA GLU A 356 18.17 -13.44 24.91
C GLU A 356 17.75 -11.97 24.69
N SER A 357 16.63 -11.75 24.01
CA SER A 357 16.10 -10.41 23.69
C SER A 357 17.11 -9.50 22.95
N GLU A 358 18.01 -10.07 22.16
CA GLU A 358 19.05 -9.36 21.41
C GLU A 358 19.23 -9.89 19.99
N LEU A 359 19.97 -9.16 19.16
CA LEU A 359 20.33 -9.60 17.81
C LEU A 359 21.59 -10.46 17.87
N ILE A 360 21.47 -11.73 17.47
CA ILE A 360 22.58 -12.68 17.45
C ILE A 360 22.87 -13.15 16.03
N ARG A 361 24.12 -13.52 15.77
CA ARG A 361 24.53 -14.17 14.51
C ARG A 361 24.68 -15.67 14.70
N LYS A 362 24.10 -16.43 13.76
CA LYS A 362 24.36 -17.88 13.64
C LYS A 362 25.37 -18.09 12.53
N SER A 363 26.64 -18.24 12.90
CA SER A 363 27.75 -18.43 11.98
C SER A 363 27.63 -19.71 11.15
N ASN A 364 28.33 -19.73 10.01
CA ASN A 364 28.43 -20.87 9.09
C ASN A 364 27.08 -21.36 8.56
N LYS A 365 26.20 -20.42 8.20
CA LYS A 365 24.89 -20.75 7.62
C LYS A 365 25.04 -21.04 6.12
N ARG A 366 24.48 -22.16 5.67
CA ARG A 366 24.34 -22.44 4.23
C ARG A 366 23.27 -21.50 3.63
N VAL A 367 23.61 -20.88 2.51
CA VAL A 367 22.77 -19.91 1.81
C VAL A 367 22.71 -20.20 0.31
N VAL A 368 21.67 -19.70 -0.33
CA VAL A 368 21.50 -19.71 -1.79
C VAL A 368 21.72 -18.29 -2.30
N LEU A 369 22.58 -18.17 -3.31
CA LEU A 369 22.96 -16.94 -3.99
C LEU A 369 22.27 -16.91 -5.35
N ARG A 370 21.44 -15.89 -5.58
CA ARG A 370 20.79 -15.64 -6.88
C ARG A 370 21.41 -14.42 -7.54
N TYR A 371 22.05 -14.63 -8.68
CA TYR A 371 22.61 -13.55 -9.46
C TYR A 371 21.52 -12.78 -10.21
N LEU A 372 21.50 -11.46 -10.05
CA LEU A 372 20.52 -10.56 -10.65
C LEU A 372 21.03 -10.01 -12.00
N HIS A 373 21.43 -10.91 -12.91
CA HIS A 373 22.05 -10.58 -14.18
C HIS A 373 21.28 -9.49 -15.00
N ASN A 374 22.02 -8.85 -15.91
CA ASN A 374 21.52 -8.00 -17.00
C ASN A 374 21.01 -6.61 -16.61
N SER A 375 21.54 -5.97 -15.56
CA SER A 375 21.37 -4.50 -15.42
C SER A 375 22.50 -3.85 -14.63
N GLN A 376 23.03 -2.74 -15.16
CA GLN A 376 23.85 -1.80 -14.39
C GLN A 376 22.97 -0.74 -13.68
N ASP A 377 21.66 -0.71 -13.96
CA ASP A 377 20.73 0.20 -13.32
C ASP A 377 20.28 -0.35 -11.96
N THR A 378 20.69 0.35 -10.90
CA THR A 378 20.35 0.03 -9.52
C THR A 378 18.84 -0.01 -9.26
N ARG A 379 18.03 0.79 -9.97
CA ARG A 379 16.57 0.77 -9.81
C ARG A 379 15.94 -0.49 -10.39
N GLU A 380 16.46 -0.98 -11.51
CA GLU A 380 15.98 -2.24 -12.10
C GLU A 380 16.32 -3.41 -11.18
N ILE A 381 17.50 -3.38 -10.55
CA ILE A 381 17.89 -4.35 -9.52
C ILE A 381 16.93 -4.32 -8.34
N ILE A 382 16.60 -3.13 -7.82
CA ILE A 382 15.61 -2.99 -6.73
C ILE A 382 14.26 -3.57 -7.15
N ASN A 383 13.74 -3.22 -8.33
CA ASN A 383 12.47 -3.76 -8.83
C ASN A 383 12.51 -5.30 -8.95
N LYS A 384 13.64 -5.87 -9.38
CA LYS A 384 13.84 -7.34 -9.41
C LYS A 384 13.81 -7.93 -8.00
N VAL A 385 14.55 -7.36 -7.06
CA VAL A 385 14.55 -7.78 -5.65
C VAL A 385 13.14 -7.70 -5.07
N GLU A 386 12.46 -6.58 -5.29
CA GLU A 386 11.08 -6.38 -4.87
C GLU A 386 10.14 -7.44 -5.45
N SER A 387 10.27 -7.79 -6.73
CA SER A 387 9.44 -8.84 -7.34
C SER A 387 9.61 -10.21 -6.68
N TYR A 388 10.81 -10.52 -6.15
CA TYR A 388 11.06 -11.74 -5.39
C TYR A 388 10.48 -11.66 -3.97
N THR A 389 10.53 -10.47 -3.35
CA THR A 389 10.08 -10.24 -1.96
C THR A 389 8.56 -9.99 -1.83
N GLN A 390 7.90 -9.36 -2.82
CA GLN A 390 6.48 -8.93 -2.78
C GLN A 390 5.48 -10.07 -2.84
N ALA A 391 5.90 -11.30 -3.16
CA ALA A 391 5.08 -12.51 -2.99
C ALA A 391 4.55 -12.68 -1.55
N TYR A 392 5.12 -11.95 -0.60
CA TYR A 392 4.75 -11.87 0.81
C TYR A 392 3.49 -11.00 1.11
N MET A 393 3.18 -9.95 0.34
CA MET A 393 2.26 -8.90 0.80
C MET A 393 0.78 -9.03 0.38
N PHE A 394 0.45 -9.78 -0.67
CA PHE A 394 -0.94 -9.83 -1.19
C PHE A 394 -1.80 -11.00 -0.69
N GLY A 395 -1.33 -11.79 0.29
CA GLY A 395 -2.17 -12.82 0.93
C GLY A 395 -2.63 -13.96 0.01
N ILE A 396 -2.06 -14.10 -1.18
CA ILE A 396 -2.44 -15.13 -2.16
C ILE A 396 -1.79 -16.49 -1.84
N ASP A 397 -0.75 -16.53 -0.99
CA ASP A 397 -0.12 -17.79 -0.60
C ASP A 397 0.52 -17.65 0.80
N PHE A 398 -0.19 -18.08 1.86
CA PHE A 398 0.29 -18.12 3.28
C PHE A 398 1.46 -19.10 3.51
N GLN A 399 2.22 -19.39 2.47
CA GLN A 399 2.94 -20.63 2.29
C GLN A 399 4.30 -20.45 1.62
N ASN A 400 4.89 -19.24 1.67
CA ASN A 400 6.29 -19.01 1.33
C ASN A 400 7.12 -18.70 2.61
N PRO A 401 7.70 -19.71 3.28
CA PRO A 401 8.45 -19.58 4.53
C PRO A 401 9.95 -19.23 4.32
N TYR A 402 10.34 -18.65 3.19
CA TYR A 402 11.74 -18.32 2.94
C TYR A 402 12.05 -16.87 3.23
N GLN A 403 13.19 -16.73 3.89
CA GLN A 403 13.69 -15.48 4.40
C GLN A 403 14.86 -15.03 3.54
N ASP A 404 14.70 -13.82 3.02
CA ASP A 404 15.76 -13.12 2.31
C ASP A 404 16.70 -12.55 3.36
N TYR A 405 17.97 -12.91 3.28
CA TYR A 405 18.98 -12.49 4.24
C TYR A 405 19.61 -11.15 3.87
N GLY A 406 19.67 -10.82 2.57
CA GLY A 406 20.30 -9.58 2.17
C GLY A 406 20.74 -9.52 0.72
N LEU A 407 21.53 -8.49 0.44
CA LEU A 407 22.18 -8.26 -0.85
C LEU A 407 23.69 -8.40 -0.73
N SER A 408 24.31 -8.81 -1.82
CA SER A 408 25.76 -8.79 -2.01
C SER A 408 26.08 -8.36 -3.43
N GLN A 409 27.36 -8.15 -3.72
CA GLN A 409 27.85 -7.91 -5.07
C GLN A 409 29.14 -8.68 -5.29
N ASN A 410 29.17 -9.45 -6.37
CA ASN A 410 30.39 -10.15 -6.77
C ASN A 410 31.40 -9.12 -7.32
N PRO A 411 32.60 -8.99 -6.71
CA PRO A 411 33.57 -7.96 -7.09
C PRO A 411 34.21 -8.21 -8.47
N ASP A 412 34.25 -9.46 -8.93
CA ASP A 412 34.86 -9.83 -10.22
C ASP A 412 33.92 -9.54 -11.39
N THR A 413 32.62 -9.72 -11.18
CA THR A 413 31.60 -9.56 -12.24
C THR A 413 30.73 -8.31 -12.09
N ASN A 414 30.82 -7.61 -10.95
CA ASN A 414 29.92 -6.52 -10.54
C ASN A 414 28.43 -6.89 -10.47
N ASN A 415 28.08 -8.17 -10.60
CA ASN A 415 26.70 -8.62 -10.50
C ASN A 415 26.21 -8.55 -9.05
N TYR A 416 25.04 -7.94 -8.86
CA TYR A 416 24.33 -8.00 -7.59
C TYR A 416 23.75 -9.40 -7.37
N ILE A 417 23.75 -9.80 -6.11
CA ILE A 417 23.33 -11.11 -5.65
C ILE A 417 22.30 -10.92 -4.56
N LEU A 418 21.16 -11.59 -4.71
CA LEU A 418 20.18 -11.74 -3.65
C LEU A 418 20.45 -13.04 -2.88
N VAL A 419 20.48 -12.95 -1.55
CA VAL A 419 20.90 -14.04 -0.66
C VAL A 419 19.70 -14.59 0.10
N PHE A 420 19.45 -15.89 -0.04
CA PHE A 420 18.33 -16.61 0.56
C PHE A 420 18.80 -17.66 1.58
N ASN A 421 17.91 -18.01 2.52
CA ASN A 421 18.05 -19.23 3.31
C ASN A 421 18.15 -20.47 2.41
N ASN A 422 18.97 -21.46 2.78
CA ASN A 422 19.10 -22.72 2.04
C ASN A 422 17.77 -23.44 1.79
N ASN A 423 16.80 -23.28 2.68
CA ASN A 423 15.48 -23.88 2.48
C ASN A 423 14.83 -23.39 1.18
N TYR A 424 15.26 -22.25 0.60
CA TYR A 424 14.81 -21.76 -0.71
C TYR A 424 14.69 -22.85 -1.78
N LEU A 425 15.58 -23.83 -1.79
CA LEU A 425 15.58 -24.92 -2.76
C LEU A 425 14.44 -25.92 -2.58
N ASP A 426 13.72 -25.94 -1.45
CA ASP A 426 12.57 -26.85 -1.28
C ASP A 426 11.33 -26.36 -2.04
N TYR A 427 11.22 -25.06 -2.37
CA TYR A 427 10.15 -24.51 -3.22
C TYR A 427 10.67 -23.85 -4.49
N TYR A 428 11.98 -23.85 -4.77
CA TYR A 428 12.51 -23.30 -6.01
C TYR A 428 13.52 -24.25 -6.62
N CYS A 429 13.42 -24.42 -7.93
CA CYS A 429 14.23 -25.39 -8.63
C CYS A 429 15.65 -24.89 -8.85
N GLU A 430 16.62 -25.72 -8.47
CA GLU A 430 18.05 -25.50 -8.62
C GLU A 430 18.49 -25.23 -10.07
N LYS A 431 17.76 -25.78 -11.05
CA LYS A 431 18.08 -25.66 -12.48
C LYS A 431 17.58 -24.37 -13.12
N CYS A 432 16.37 -23.93 -12.76
CA CYS A 432 15.63 -22.87 -13.45
C CYS A 432 15.40 -21.64 -12.57
N GLY A 433 15.54 -21.75 -11.25
CA GLY A 433 15.21 -20.70 -10.27
C GLY A 433 13.72 -20.39 -10.16
N ASN A 434 12.85 -21.18 -10.81
CA ASN A 434 11.40 -21.05 -10.76
C ASN A 434 10.82 -21.85 -9.60
N LYS A 435 9.70 -21.36 -9.06
CA LYS A 435 9.02 -21.96 -7.91
C LYS A 435 8.48 -23.36 -8.26
N TYR A 436 8.76 -24.37 -7.45
CA TYR A 436 8.07 -25.65 -7.44
C TYR A 436 6.62 -25.47 -7.00
N ARG A 437 5.74 -26.34 -7.50
CA ARG A 437 4.36 -26.38 -7.05
C ARG A 437 4.17 -27.50 -6.03
N LYS A 438 3.38 -27.22 -4.98
CA LYS A 438 3.20 -28.10 -3.81
C LYS A 438 2.61 -29.48 -4.09
N ASP A 439 1.94 -29.64 -5.22
CA ASP A 439 1.15 -30.84 -5.53
C ASP A 439 1.80 -31.74 -6.59
N THR A 440 3.01 -31.41 -7.06
CA THR A 440 3.71 -32.20 -8.08
C THR A 440 5.04 -32.69 -7.51
N ASP A 441 5.23 -34.01 -7.48
CA ASP A 441 6.50 -34.66 -7.12
C ASP A 441 7.68 -34.01 -7.90
N ASP A 442 8.44 -33.13 -7.24
CA ASP A 442 9.78 -32.60 -7.57
C ASP A 442 10.10 -32.08 -8.99
N LYS A 443 9.09 -31.87 -9.84
CA LYS A 443 9.30 -31.53 -11.26
C LYS A 443 9.13 -30.02 -11.54
N CYS A 444 10.22 -29.28 -11.83
CA CYS A 444 10.13 -27.88 -12.33
C CYS A 444 9.42 -27.92 -13.68
N ILE A 445 8.14 -27.51 -13.72
CA ILE A 445 7.34 -27.41 -14.95
C ILE A 445 8.10 -26.63 -16.05
N PRO A 446 8.67 -25.44 -15.77
CA PRO A 446 9.52 -24.76 -16.75
C PRO A 446 10.72 -25.58 -17.25
N CYS A 447 11.38 -26.38 -16.39
CA CYS A 447 12.45 -27.28 -16.84
C CYS A 447 11.93 -28.39 -17.74
N HIS A 448 10.72 -28.90 -17.49
CA HIS A 448 10.10 -29.88 -18.38
C HIS A 448 9.75 -29.30 -19.75
N ILE A 449 9.29 -28.05 -19.79
CA ILE A 449 8.94 -27.33 -21.02
C ILE A 449 10.21 -26.96 -21.81
N ASN A 450 11.30 -26.56 -21.16
CA ASN A 450 12.56 -26.17 -21.81
C ASN A 450 13.29 -27.32 -22.54
N HIS A 451 12.78 -28.55 -22.50
CA HIS A 451 13.29 -29.68 -23.27
C HIS A 451 12.64 -29.85 -24.65
N LEU A 452 11.87 -28.87 -25.12
CA LEU A 452 11.27 -28.90 -26.46
C LEU A 452 12.31 -28.48 -27.51
N ASP A 453 12.56 -29.36 -28.48
CA ASP A 453 13.44 -29.13 -29.62
C ASP A 453 12.77 -28.20 -30.66
N TRP A 454 12.57 -26.92 -30.33
CA TRP A 454 12.17 -25.88 -31.27
C TRP A 454 13.13 -24.68 -31.24
N THR A 455 13.32 -24.04 -32.39
CA THR A 455 13.94 -22.72 -32.51
C THR A 455 13.25 -21.98 -33.65
N SER A 456 13.04 -20.68 -33.47
CA SER A 456 12.56 -19.81 -34.54
C SER A 456 13.65 -19.44 -35.54
N GLY A 457 14.92 -19.69 -35.20
CA GLY A 457 16.08 -19.12 -35.91
C GLY A 457 16.34 -17.65 -35.58
N ASN A 458 15.55 -17.04 -34.67
CA ASN A 458 15.73 -15.67 -34.18
C ASN A 458 15.90 -15.67 -32.65
N GLU A 459 17.10 -15.32 -32.18
CA GLU A 459 17.45 -15.34 -30.75
C GLU A 459 16.53 -14.48 -29.88
N ALA A 460 16.10 -13.31 -30.37
CA ALA A 460 15.23 -12.43 -29.60
C ALA A 460 13.80 -12.99 -29.45
N ILE A 461 13.30 -13.69 -30.47
CA ILE A 461 12.01 -14.41 -30.39
C ILE A 461 12.13 -15.64 -29.49
N ASP A 462 13.22 -16.40 -29.61
CA ASP A 462 13.46 -17.58 -28.78
C ASP A 462 13.53 -17.20 -27.30
N ASN A 463 14.25 -16.13 -26.96
CA ASN A 463 14.32 -15.58 -25.61
C ASN A 463 12.95 -15.09 -25.11
N PHE A 464 12.15 -14.44 -25.96
CA PHE A 464 10.80 -14.00 -25.59
C PHE A 464 9.86 -15.18 -25.29
N ILE A 465 9.90 -16.24 -26.10
CA ILE A 465 9.08 -17.44 -25.88
C ILE A 465 9.50 -18.12 -24.57
N GLN A 466 10.80 -18.27 -24.31
CA GLN A 466 11.30 -18.80 -23.04
C GLN A 466 10.85 -17.96 -21.84
N GLU A 467 10.83 -16.63 -21.97
CA GLU A 467 10.31 -15.74 -20.93
C GLU A 467 8.82 -16.02 -20.65
N LYS A 468 7.99 -16.18 -21.69
CA LYS A 468 6.57 -16.54 -21.53
C LYS A 468 6.40 -17.91 -20.88
N GLN A 469 7.22 -18.90 -21.25
CA GLN A 469 7.20 -20.25 -20.67
C GLN A 469 7.63 -20.26 -19.20
N SER A 470 8.61 -19.43 -18.82
CA SER A 470 9.02 -19.28 -17.41
C SER A 470 7.90 -18.77 -16.50
N LYS A 471 6.94 -18.03 -17.08
CA LYS A 471 5.77 -17.45 -16.42
C LYS A 471 4.49 -18.30 -16.62
N TYR A 472 4.62 -19.52 -17.11
CA TYR A 472 3.49 -20.40 -17.41
C TYR A 472 2.59 -20.68 -16.19
N ASN A 473 1.29 -20.71 -16.42
CA ASN A 473 0.26 -21.08 -15.44
C ASN A 473 -0.51 -22.30 -15.98
N GLU A 474 -0.72 -23.32 -15.15
CA GLU A 474 -1.38 -24.60 -15.47
C GLU A 474 -2.79 -24.49 -16.10
N ASN A 475 -3.46 -23.35 -15.96
CA ASN A 475 -4.77 -23.13 -16.58
C ASN A 475 -4.67 -22.70 -18.06
N ASN A 476 -3.45 -22.50 -18.56
CA ASN A 476 -3.17 -22.01 -19.90
C ASN A 476 -2.45 -23.07 -20.73
N VAL A 477 -2.41 -22.85 -22.04
CA VAL A 477 -1.58 -23.61 -22.98
C VAL A 477 -0.16 -23.05 -22.92
N VAL A 478 0.85 -23.90 -23.07
CA VAL A 478 2.26 -23.49 -23.10
C VAL A 478 2.47 -22.66 -24.37
N PHE A 479 3.05 -21.47 -24.20
CA PHE A 479 3.37 -20.60 -25.33
C PHE A 479 4.61 -21.14 -26.05
N GLU A 480 4.48 -21.53 -27.32
CA GLU A 480 5.54 -22.23 -28.05
C GLU A 480 5.86 -21.59 -29.42
N TRP A 481 6.99 -21.97 -30.00
CA TRP A 481 7.18 -21.80 -31.44
C TRP A 481 6.54 -22.96 -32.19
N ILE A 482 5.67 -22.68 -33.15
CA ILE A 482 5.04 -23.67 -34.01
C ILE A 482 5.59 -23.50 -35.43
N SER A 483 6.24 -24.53 -35.97
CA SER A 483 6.71 -24.49 -37.37
C SER A 483 5.52 -24.31 -38.31
N TYR A 484 5.66 -23.46 -39.33
CA TYR A 484 4.59 -23.20 -40.29
C TYR A 484 4.14 -24.47 -41.04
N SER A 485 5.04 -25.45 -41.20
CA SER A 485 4.75 -26.77 -41.79
C SER A 485 3.77 -27.64 -40.98
N GLU A 486 3.50 -27.27 -39.73
CA GLU A 486 2.54 -27.97 -38.86
C GLU A 486 1.09 -27.58 -39.14
N PHE A 487 0.87 -26.49 -39.90
CA PHE A 487 -0.46 -26.08 -40.30
C PHE A 487 -0.90 -26.81 -41.58
N ILE A 488 -2.10 -27.39 -41.53
CA ILE A 488 -2.82 -27.96 -42.66
C ILE A 488 -4.18 -27.29 -42.79
N ASP A 489 -4.82 -27.45 -43.95
CA ASP A 489 -6.14 -26.87 -44.23
C ASP A 489 -6.22 -25.37 -43.90
N ILE A 490 -5.19 -24.61 -44.27
CA ILE A 490 -5.16 -23.14 -44.11
C ILE A 490 -6.26 -22.57 -45.01
N LYS A 491 -7.31 -22.02 -44.39
CA LYS A 491 -8.47 -21.43 -45.08
C LYS A 491 -8.32 -19.92 -45.08
N GLU A 492 -7.61 -19.42 -46.08
CA GLU A 492 -7.59 -18.01 -46.42
C GLU A 492 -8.87 -17.69 -47.20
N ILE A 493 -9.65 -16.73 -46.70
CA ILE A 493 -10.88 -16.27 -47.35
C ILE A 493 -10.68 -14.78 -47.63
N GLU A 494 -10.94 -14.35 -48.87
CA GLU A 494 -10.95 -12.94 -49.23
C GLU A 494 -11.79 -12.14 -48.21
N ASP A 495 -11.27 -10.98 -47.79
CA ASP A 495 -11.85 -10.06 -46.80
C ASP A 495 -11.79 -10.46 -45.30
N LYS A 496 -10.92 -11.42 -44.90
CA LYS A 496 -10.70 -11.74 -43.47
C LYS A 496 -9.32 -11.31 -42.94
N CYS A 497 -9.33 -10.64 -41.78
CA CYS A 497 -8.14 -10.28 -41.01
C CYS A 497 -7.59 -11.45 -40.17
N LEU A 498 -8.42 -12.46 -39.88
CA LEU A 498 -8.02 -13.67 -39.16
C LEU A 498 -8.20 -14.89 -40.05
N ILE A 499 -7.16 -15.73 -40.12
CA ILE A 499 -7.15 -16.97 -40.91
C ILE A 499 -7.38 -18.14 -39.96
N THR A 500 -8.01 -19.22 -40.42
CA THR A 500 -8.13 -20.47 -39.64
C THR A 500 -7.33 -21.58 -40.29
N ALA A 501 -6.69 -22.41 -39.47
CA ALA A 501 -5.96 -23.59 -39.90
C ALA A 501 -6.20 -24.75 -38.93
N ILE A 502 -5.72 -25.94 -39.30
CA ILE A 502 -5.61 -27.09 -38.39
C ILE A 502 -4.12 -27.26 -38.08
N VAL A 503 -3.75 -27.30 -36.80
CA VAL A 503 -2.40 -27.65 -36.38
C VAL A 503 -2.33 -29.16 -36.13
N LYS A 504 -1.36 -29.85 -36.73
CA LYS A 504 -1.20 -31.31 -36.61
C LYS A 504 -1.03 -31.74 -35.15
N GLU A 505 -0.17 -31.03 -34.42
CA GLU A 505 0.02 -31.18 -32.98
C GLU A 505 -0.18 -29.83 -32.29
N SER A 506 -1.09 -29.76 -31.32
CA SER A 506 -1.26 -28.57 -30.50
C SER A 506 0.00 -28.29 -29.67
N PRO A 507 0.21 -27.06 -29.19
CA PRO A 507 1.18 -26.82 -28.12
C PRO A 507 0.83 -27.64 -26.88
N LEU A 508 1.82 -27.81 -26.00
CA LEU A 508 1.63 -28.55 -24.77
C LEU A 508 0.60 -27.87 -23.87
N HIS A 509 -0.25 -28.67 -23.25
CA HIS A 509 -1.09 -28.24 -22.16
C HIS A 509 -1.05 -29.27 -21.04
N TYR A 510 -1.20 -28.77 -19.81
CA TYR A 510 -1.22 -29.62 -18.64
C TYR A 510 -2.61 -30.21 -18.43
N ASP A 511 -2.71 -31.53 -18.43
CA ASP A 511 -3.92 -32.24 -18.04
C ASP A 511 -3.89 -32.46 -16.53
N LYS A 512 -4.85 -31.85 -15.82
CA LYS A 512 -4.94 -31.96 -14.35
C LYS A 512 -5.44 -33.34 -13.90
N ASP A 513 -6.27 -33.99 -14.70
CA ASP A 513 -6.84 -35.29 -14.38
C ASP A 513 -5.80 -36.40 -14.57
N GLU A 514 -4.96 -36.27 -15.60
CA GLU A 514 -3.88 -37.23 -15.90
C GLU A 514 -2.51 -36.85 -15.31
N ASN A 515 -2.40 -35.68 -14.66
CA ASN A 515 -1.20 -35.13 -14.04
C ASN A 515 0.04 -35.13 -14.96
N LYS A 516 -0.16 -34.83 -16.25
CA LYS A 516 0.90 -34.85 -17.27
C LYS A 516 0.65 -33.83 -18.39
N PHE A 517 1.72 -33.48 -19.11
CA PHE A 517 1.61 -32.69 -20.33
C PHE A 517 1.15 -33.56 -21.50
N ILE A 518 0.18 -33.06 -22.26
CA ILE A 518 -0.35 -33.72 -23.45
C ILE A 518 -0.42 -32.74 -24.63
N LYS A 519 -0.39 -33.28 -25.84
CA LYS A 519 -0.70 -32.57 -27.08
C LYS A 519 -1.97 -33.15 -27.69
N LYS A 520 -2.84 -32.29 -28.21
CA LYS A 520 -4.00 -32.70 -29.01
C LYS A 520 -3.61 -32.77 -30.47
N SER A 521 -4.05 -33.81 -31.15
CA SER A 521 -3.86 -33.93 -32.59
C SER A 521 -4.95 -33.17 -33.35
N ASN A 522 -4.57 -32.54 -34.47
CA ASN A 522 -5.49 -31.93 -35.45
C ASN A 522 -6.43 -30.88 -34.84
N GLU A 523 -5.87 -29.95 -34.09
CA GLU A 523 -6.64 -28.91 -33.43
C GLU A 523 -6.90 -27.72 -34.37
N LYS A 524 -8.13 -27.20 -34.39
CA LYS A 524 -8.46 -26.00 -35.14
C LYS A 524 -7.94 -24.75 -34.42
N VAL A 525 -7.20 -23.92 -35.14
CA VAL A 525 -6.57 -22.70 -34.61
C VAL A 525 -6.89 -21.48 -35.46
N VAL A 526 -6.65 -20.31 -34.88
CA VAL A 526 -6.79 -19.00 -35.53
C VAL A 526 -5.40 -18.38 -35.66
N LEU A 527 -5.04 -17.98 -36.87
CA LEU A 527 -3.79 -17.36 -37.24
C LEU A 527 -4.02 -15.86 -37.44
N ARG A 528 -3.25 -15.04 -36.72
CA ARG A 528 -3.23 -13.59 -36.86
C ARG A 528 -1.86 -13.14 -37.35
N TYR A 529 -1.80 -12.71 -38.61
CA TYR A 529 -0.58 -12.19 -39.21
C TYR A 529 -0.24 -10.82 -38.62
N LEU A 530 1.03 -10.63 -38.27
CA LEU A 530 1.59 -9.41 -37.71
C LEU A 530 2.32 -8.62 -38.81
N HIS A 531 1.60 -8.27 -39.87
CA HIS A 531 2.16 -7.62 -41.06
C HIS A 531 2.95 -6.34 -40.74
N ASN A 532 3.88 -6.02 -41.64
CA ASN A 532 4.62 -4.75 -41.70
C ASN A 532 5.54 -4.47 -40.50
N SER A 533 6.11 -5.51 -39.89
CA SER A 533 7.20 -5.32 -38.93
C SER A 533 8.28 -6.38 -39.07
N GLN A 534 9.48 -5.94 -39.44
CA GLN A 534 10.71 -6.74 -39.36
C GLN A 534 11.47 -6.45 -38.06
N ASP A 535 10.99 -5.50 -37.26
CA ASP A 535 11.57 -5.19 -35.95
C ASP A 535 10.97 -6.13 -34.89
N THR A 536 11.81 -7.03 -34.39
CA THR A 536 11.44 -7.99 -33.34
C THR A 536 10.85 -7.31 -32.09
N LYS A 537 11.29 -6.10 -31.72
CA LYS A 537 10.72 -5.40 -30.56
C LYS A 537 9.27 -4.96 -30.79
N GLU A 538 8.97 -4.47 -31.99
CA GLU A 538 7.60 -4.09 -32.34
C GLU A 538 6.68 -5.32 -32.40
N ILE A 539 7.19 -6.45 -32.92
CA ILE A 539 6.48 -7.74 -32.89
C ILE A 539 6.17 -8.15 -31.45
N ILE A 540 7.17 -8.16 -30.56
CA ILE A 540 6.98 -8.49 -29.14
C ILE A 540 5.91 -7.60 -28.52
N ASN A 541 6.00 -6.29 -28.69
CA ASN A 541 5.01 -5.34 -28.16
C ASN A 541 3.58 -5.61 -28.70
N LYS A 542 3.44 -5.94 -29.99
CA LYS A 542 2.14 -6.35 -30.57
C LYS A 542 1.63 -7.63 -29.92
N VAL A 543 2.48 -8.64 -29.78
CA VAL A 543 2.11 -9.91 -29.15
C VAL A 543 1.64 -9.69 -27.71
N GLU A 544 2.35 -8.87 -26.94
CA GLU A 544 1.95 -8.52 -25.58
C GLU A 544 0.61 -7.80 -25.52
N SER A 545 0.36 -6.85 -26.42
CA SER A 545 -0.91 -6.12 -26.49
C SER A 545 -2.11 -7.04 -26.74
N TYR A 546 -1.94 -8.07 -27.58
CA TYR A 546 -2.99 -9.05 -27.85
C TYR A 546 -3.14 -10.11 -26.75
N SER A 547 -2.07 -10.38 -26.00
CA SER A 547 -2.04 -11.41 -24.94
C SER A 547 -2.59 -10.92 -23.59
N GLN A 548 -2.74 -9.60 -23.38
CA GLN A 548 -3.26 -9.03 -22.11
C GLN A 548 -4.76 -9.29 -21.87
N VAL A 549 -5.50 -9.79 -22.87
CA VAL A 549 -6.92 -10.11 -22.71
C VAL A 549 -7.04 -11.53 -22.14
N TYR A 550 -7.15 -11.63 -20.81
CA TYR A 550 -7.20 -12.84 -19.95
C TYR A 550 -8.20 -13.95 -20.32
N ARG A 551 -8.87 -13.88 -21.46
CA ARG A 551 -9.96 -14.79 -21.84
C ARG A 551 -9.58 -15.78 -22.95
N HIS A 552 -8.38 -15.71 -23.52
CA HIS A 552 -8.05 -16.47 -24.73
C HIS A 552 -6.73 -17.22 -24.60
N GLN A 553 -6.76 -18.51 -24.94
CA GLN A 553 -5.57 -19.34 -24.97
C GLN A 553 -4.77 -19.00 -26.22
N CYS A 554 -3.73 -18.18 -26.06
CA CYS A 554 -2.72 -17.94 -27.08
C CYS A 554 -1.72 -19.08 -27.04
N TYR A 555 -1.51 -19.70 -28.20
CA TYR A 555 -0.77 -20.96 -28.35
C TYR A 555 0.71 -20.70 -28.63
N GLY A 556 1.04 -19.56 -29.23
CA GLY A 556 2.42 -19.28 -29.56
C GLY A 556 2.61 -18.43 -30.80
N LEU A 557 3.81 -18.53 -31.37
CA LEU A 557 4.24 -17.84 -32.57
C LEU A 557 4.61 -18.81 -33.69
N SER A 558 4.48 -18.35 -34.92
CA SER A 558 5.06 -18.96 -36.11
C SER A 558 5.55 -17.86 -37.06
N GLN A 559 6.17 -18.24 -38.15
CA GLN A 559 6.54 -17.33 -39.23
C GLN A 559 6.23 -17.99 -40.57
N ASN A 560 5.53 -17.24 -41.43
CA ASN A 560 5.28 -17.68 -42.80
C ASN A 560 6.62 -17.66 -43.57
N PRO A 561 7.10 -18.78 -44.12
CA PRO A 561 8.39 -18.83 -44.82
C PRO A 561 8.38 -18.08 -46.16
N ASP A 562 7.21 -17.89 -46.78
CA ASP A 562 7.07 -17.22 -48.07
C ASP A 562 7.02 -15.69 -47.92
N THR A 563 6.35 -15.19 -46.86
CA THR A 563 6.20 -13.74 -46.62
C THR A 563 7.12 -13.18 -45.55
N ASN A 564 7.74 -14.03 -44.75
CA ASN A 564 8.47 -13.71 -43.51
C ASN A 564 7.61 -13.02 -42.42
N ASP A 565 6.29 -12.95 -42.58
CA ASP A 565 5.42 -12.39 -41.56
C ASP A 565 5.33 -13.31 -40.34
N TYR A 566 5.49 -12.73 -39.16
CA TYR A 566 5.20 -13.43 -37.90
C TYR A 566 3.69 -13.62 -37.74
N ILE A 567 3.32 -14.77 -37.19
CA ILE A 567 1.94 -15.18 -36.99
C ILE A 567 1.73 -15.47 -35.52
N LEU A 568 0.75 -14.81 -34.91
CA LEU A 568 0.28 -15.12 -33.57
C LEU A 568 -0.86 -16.14 -33.64
N ILE A 569 -0.76 -17.20 -32.84
CA ILE A 569 -1.67 -18.34 -32.92
C ILE A 569 -2.58 -18.37 -31.69
N PHE A 570 -3.87 -18.55 -31.91
CA PHE A 570 -4.88 -18.66 -30.87
C PHE A 570 -5.71 -19.92 -31.01
N SER A 571 -6.27 -20.39 -29.90
CA SER A 571 -7.38 -21.33 -29.89
C SER A 571 -8.55 -20.86 -30.77
N ASN A 572 -9.29 -21.78 -31.39
CA ASN A 572 -10.51 -21.47 -32.14
C ASN A 572 -11.57 -20.70 -31.31
N HIS A 573 -11.53 -20.80 -29.98
CA HIS A 573 -12.36 -19.98 -29.07
C HIS A 573 -12.11 -18.48 -29.20
N TYR A 574 -11.02 -18.03 -29.82
CA TYR A 574 -10.77 -16.62 -30.10
C TYR A 574 -11.88 -16.00 -30.98
N LEU A 575 -12.45 -16.77 -31.92
CA LEU A 575 -13.57 -16.34 -32.76
C LEU A 575 -14.89 -16.19 -32.00
N ASP A 576 -14.95 -16.60 -30.73
CA ASP A 576 -16.09 -16.30 -29.88
C ASP A 576 -16.18 -14.84 -29.46
N TYR A 577 -15.03 -14.17 -29.45
CA TYR A 577 -14.88 -12.82 -28.94
C TYR A 577 -14.45 -11.83 -30.02
N TYR A 578 -13.77 -12.29 -31.06
CA TYR A 578 -13.25 -11.42 -32.13
C TYR A 578 -13.88 -11.71 -33.48
N CYS A 579 -14.09 -10.63 -34.23
CA CYS A 579 -14.59 -10.70 -35.58
C CYS A 579 -13.53 -11.20 -36.54
N GLU A 580 -13.82 -12.30 -37.25
CA GLU A 580 -12.95 -12.87 -38.29
C GLU A 580 -12.58 -11.89 -39.41
N LYS A 581 -13.44 -10.92 -39.70
CA LYS A 581 -13.24 -9.96 -40.79
C LYS A 581 -12.23 -8.87 -40.46
N CYS A 582 -12.31 -8.30 -39.26
CA CYS A 582 -11.49 -7.13 -38.89
C CYS A 582 -10.59 -7.34 -37.67
N GLY A 583 -10.67 -8.49 -37.00
CA GLY A 583 -9.85 -8.81 -35.84
C GLY A 583 -10.17 -8.01 -34.57
N ASN A 584 -11.30 -7.28 -34.54
CA ASN A 584 -11.76 -6.49 -33.40
C ASN A 584 -12.77 -7.26 -32.52
N GLU A 585 -12.82 -6.93 -31.24
CA GLU A 585 -13.72 -7.57 -30.26
C GLU A 585 -15.20 -7.25 -30.56
N TYR A 586 -16.07 -8.25 -30.40
CA TYR A 586 -17.53 -8.10 -30.42
C TYR A 586 -18.00 -7.35 -29.17
N ARG A 587 -18.97 -6.42 -29.31
CA ARG A 587 -19.70 -5.92 -28.13
C ARG A 587 -20.80 -6.91 -27.78
N LYS A 588 -20.84 -7.38 -26.52
CA LYS A 588 -21.93 -8.22 -26.02
C LYS A 588 -23.22 -7.40 -25.87
N ASN A 589 -24.20 -7.67 -26.72
CA ASN A 589 -25.60 -7.30 -26.51
C ASN A 589 -26.44 -8.60 -26.41
N THR A 590 -27.65 -8.49 -25.88
CA THR A 590 -28.57 -9.62 -25.61
C THR A 590 -29.00 -10.40 -26.86
N ASP A 591 -28.79 -9.86 -28.06
CA ASP A 591 -29.36 -10.39 -29.33
C ASP A 591 -28.32 -10.88 -30.36
N GLY A 592 -27.10 -11.23 -29.94
CA GLY A 592 -26.08 -11.89 -30.78
C GLY A 592 -24.75 -11.14 -30.97
N LYS A 593 -23.77 -11.79 -31.60
CA LYS A 593 -22.41 -11.25 -31.86
C LYS A 593 -22.46 -10.18 -32.96
N GLN A 594 -22.35 -8.89 -32.63
CA GLN A 594 -22.32 -7.80 -33.61
C GLN A 594 -20.95 -7.07 -33.64
N CYS A 595 -20.32 -7.00 -34.81
CA CYS A 595 -19.10 -6.23 -35.04
C CYS A 595 -19.43 -4.83 -35.58
N ILE A 596 -19.33 -3.82 -34.72
CA ILE A 596 -19.66 -2.42 -35.07
C ILE A 596 -18.77 -1.90 -36.20
N THR A 597 -17.49 -2.26 -36.21
CA THR A 597 -16.54 -1.81 -37.23
C THR A 597 -16.95 -2.30 -38.61
N CYS A 598 -17.31 -3.58 -38.74
CA CYS A 598 -17.77 -4.16 -40.00
C CYS A 598 -19.17 -3.68 -40.41
N GLN A 599 -20.03 -3.33 -39.44
CA GLN A 599 -21.33 -2.70 -39.75
C GLN A 599 -21.16 -1.29 -40.30
N LYS A 600 -20.28 -0.47 -39.70
CA LYS A 600 -20.00 0.90 -40.16
C LYS A 600 -19.32 0.93 -41.54
N SER A 601 -18.39 0.01 -41.80
CA SER A 601 -17.76 -0.08 -43.14
C SER A 601 -18.78 -0.44 -44.22
N ASN A 602 -19.69 -1.38 -43.96
CA ASN A 602 -20.77 -1.71 -44.91
C ASN A 602 -21.74 -0.55 -45.13
N GLN A 603 -22.12 0.20 -44.08
CA GLN A 603 -22.98 1.38 -44.22
C GLN A 603 -22.30 2.50 -45.04
N ASN A 604 -21.00 2.72 -44.84
CA ASN A 604 -20.25 3.70 -45.61
C ASN A 604 -20.05 3.25 -47.07
N ALA A 605 -19.78 1.97 -47.32
CA ALA A 605 -19.70 1.40 -48.66
C ALA A 605 -21.05 1.50 -49.41
N MET A 606 -22.18 1.22 -48.75
CA MET A 606 -23.51 1.41 -49.35
C MET A 606 -23.81 2.88 -49.69
N LYS A 607 -23.40 3.83 -48.84
CA LYS A 607 -23.50 5.26 -49.14
C LYS A 607 -22.63 5.67 -50.33
N MET A 608 -21.43 5.09 -50.47
CA MET A 608 -20.54 5.35 -51.60
C MET A 608 -21.06 4.76 -52.91
N ILE A 609 -21.65 3.55 -52.88
CA ILE A 609 -22.32 2.93 -54.03
C ILE A 609 -23.55 3.74 -54.47
N GLN A 610 -24.34 4.27 -53.53
CA GLN A 610 -25.43 5.21 -53.85
C GLN A 610 -24.90 6.50 -54.51
N TYR A 611 -23.75 7.01 -54.06
CA TYR A 611 -23.11 8.20 -54.63
C TYR A 611 -22.58 7.94 -56.06
N LEU A 612 -22.00 6.77 -56.33
CA LEU A 612 -21.49 6.37 -57.65
C LEU A 612 -22.60 6.01 -58.64
N ASN A 613 -23.66 5.33 -58.19
CA ASN A 613 -24.85 5.04 -59.01
C ASN A 613 -25.61 6.32 -59.41
N GLY A 614 -25.49 7.39 -58.62
CA GLY A 614 -26.02 8.72 -58.96
C GLY A 614 -25.36 9.35 -60.19
N TYR A 615 -24.09 9.04 -60.50
CA TYR A 615 -23.38 9.60 -61.65
C TYR A 615 -23.62 8.83 -62.95
N HIS A 616 -23.87 7.52 -62.90
CA HIS A 616 -24.16 6.72 -64.10
C HIS A 616 -25.56 6.94 -64.69
N ILE A 617 -26.51 7.49 -63.93
CA ILE A 617 -27.88 7.78 -64.40
C ILE A 617 -27.99 9.17 -65.07
N VAL A 618 -27.01 10.05 -64.87
CA VAL A 618 -27.09 11.45 -65.37
C VAL A 618 -26.58 11.60 -66.82
N SER A 619 -25.92 10.59 -67.40
CA SER A 619 -25.36 10.68 -68.76
C SER A 619 -26.26 10.14 -69.89
N LEU A 620 -27.50 9.70 -69.62
CA LEU A 620 -28.38 9.09 -70.63
C LEU A 620 -29.75 9.78 -70.84
N LEU A 621 -30.00 10.94 -70.22
CA LEU A 621 -31.29 11.65 -70.32
C LEU A 621 -31.21 13.11 -70.80
N ILE A 622 -30.20 13.44 -71.60
CA ILE A 622 -30.20 14.67 -72.41
C ILE A 622 -29.80 14.32 -73.85
N LEU A 623 -30.75 13.79 -74.62
CA LEU A 623 -30.83 13.87 -76.08
C LEU A 623 -32.11 13.19 -76.58
N LYS A 624 -33.26 13.85 -76.36
CA LYS A 624 -34.43 13.80 -77.24
C LYS A 624 -35.25 15.05 -76.98
N LYS A 625 -35.02 16.05 -77.83
CA LYS A 625 -35.89 17.20 -78.04
C LYS A 625 -36.85 16.86 -79.16
#